data_AF-A0A938TUT4-F1
#
_entry.id   AF-A0A938TUT4-F1
#
_cell.length_a   1.000
_cell.length_b   1.000
_cell.length_c   1.000
_cell.angle_alpha   90.00
_cell.angle_beta   90.00
_cell.angle_gamma   90.00
#
_symmetry.space_group_name_H-M   'P 1'
#
loop_
_entity.id
_entity.type
_entity.pdbx_description
1 polymer ?
#
loop_
_entity_poly.entity_id
_entity_poly.type
_entity_poly.pdbx_seq_one_letter_code
_entity_poly.pdbx_strand_id
1 'polypeptide(L)'
;MQPTISAWPDNKKIAVLVTIMFEVWSEGKAPPYSPMTTSLKPGTPDLLAISWSEYGGKTGIWRFMRILDQTEIKATVCLNAKGAELYPDAVKALHKRGHEIAGHSYTQDLILPYLEPAEEKEVIARCAGIIEKTVGVRPVGWFSPVAAPTVNTAGFLAEQGFIWHGDYNDTDLPYVLETGKGKLVALAHSDFTDNRTLRSSPRIFHDVYKDTFDFLYHSETPSLINLTVHAHFGGRPMMSAMLEKILTYMKGFPGVWFARHDEVARWVLSQ
;
A
#
# COMPACT_ATOMS: atom_id res chain seq x y z
N MET A 1 -14.07 18.10 8.81
CA MET A 1 -15.38 17.46 8.58
C MET A 1 -15.35 16.15 9.35
N GLN A 2 -16.33 15.82 10.20
CA GLN A 2 -16.31 14.53 10.90
C GLN A 2 -16.59 13.38 9.90
N PRO A 3 -15.99 12.20 10.05
CA PRO A 3 -16.23 11.07 9.17
C PRO A 3 -17.72 10.68 9.15
N THR A 4 -18.27 10.45 7.97
CA THR A 4 -19.70 10.11 7.76
C THR A 4 -20.01 8.62 7.92
N ILE A 5 -19.04 7.81 8.33
CA ILE A 5 -19.16 6.36 8.40
C ILE A 5 -19.79 5.97 9.73
N SER A 6 -21.06 5.58 9.69
CA SER A 6 -21.81 5.12 10.88
C SER A 6 -21.67 3.61 11.12
N ALA A 7 -21.39 2.82 10.07
CA ALA A 7 -21.13 1.39 10.14
C ALA A 7 -20.37 0.87 8.91
N TRP A 8 -19.69 -0.27 9.07
CA TRP A 8 -19.17 -1.07 7.96
C TRP A 8 -20.23 -2.07 7.44
N PRO A 9 -20.04 -2.68 6.25
CA PRO A 9 -20.98 -3.68 5.71
C PRO A 9 -21.35 -4.72 6.76
N ASP A 10 -22.61 -5.17 6.79
CA ASP A 10 -23.11 -6.16 7.77
C ASP A 10 -22.84 -5.80 9.25
N ASN A 11 -22.77 -4.51 9.58
CA ASN A 11 -22.47 -4.00 10.92
C ASN A 11 -21.12 -4.51 11.48
N LYS A 12 -20.13 -4.71 10.61
CA LYS A 12 -18.77 -5.04 11.04
C LYS A 12 -18.23 -3.91 11.92
N LYS A 13 -17.44 -4.28 12.93
CA LYS A 13 -16.91 -3.35 13.93
C LYS A 13 -15.67 -2.61 13.44
N ILE A 14 -14.80 -3.34 12.75
CA ILE A 14 -13.50 -2.85 12.29
C ILE A 14 -13.22 -3.30 10.86
N ALA A 15 -12.69 -2.40 10.04
CA ALA A 15 -12.10 -2.71 8.76
C ALA A 15 -10.58 -2.94 8.94
N VAL A 16 -10.06 -4.03 8.39
CA VAL A 16 -8.62 -4.35 8.37
C VAL A 16 -8.16 -4.33 6.92
N LEU A 17 -7.23 -3.42 6.61
CA LEU A 17 -6.60 -3.31 5.30
C LEU A 17 -5.19 -3.89 5.34
N VAL A 18 -4.82 -4.61 4.27
CA VAL A 18 -3.46 -5.07 4.05
C VAL A 18 -2.91 -4.36 2.81
N THR A 19 -1.98 -3.45 3.03
CA THR A 19 -1.26 -2.70 2.00
C THR A 19 0.10 -3.35 1.73
N ILE A 20 0.35 -3.73 0.49
CA ILE A 20 1.65 -4.23 0.04
C ILE A 20 2.29 -3.17 -0.86
N MET A 21 3.40 -2.62 -0.41
CA MET A 21 4.25 -1.75 -1.23
C MET A 21 5.11 -2.63 -2.14
N PHE A 22 4.79 -2.67 -3.43
CA PHE A 22 5.59 -3.35 -4.44
C PHE A 22 6.47 -2.32 -5.16
N GLU A 23 7.59 -2.02 -4.49
CA GLU A 23 8.46 -0.92 -4.85
C GLU A 23 9.62 -1.35 -5.75
N VAL A 24 9.94 -0.51 -6.74
CA VAL A 24 11.04 -0.65 -7.68
C VAL A 24 11.67 0.72 -7.91
N TRP A 25 12.99 0.79 -7.81
CA TRP A 25 13.78 2.00 -8.04
C TRP A 25 14.26 2.09 -9.49
N SER A 26 14.68 3.29 -9.91
CA SER A 26 15.36 3.48 -11.19
C SER A 26 16.61 2.61 -11.32
N GLU A 27 17.04 2.37 -12.56
CA GLU A 27 18.21 1.52 -12.84
C GLU A 27 19.46 2.00 -12.08
N GLY A 28 20.15 1.08 -11.42
CA GLY A 28 21.32 1.37 -10.60
C GLY A 28 21.05 2.09 -9.28
N LYS A 29 19.77 2.31 -8.92
CA LYS A 29 19.35 2.92 -7.65
C LYS A 29 18.82 1.87 -6.69
N ALA A 30 18.85 2.23 -5.41
CA ALA A 30 18.42 1.40 -4.31
C ALA A 30 17.64 2.24 -3.29
N PRO A 31 16.91 1.61 -2.35
CA PRO A 31 16.22 2.31 -1.29
C PRO A 31 17.19 3.17 -0.47
N PRO A 32 16.76 4.34 0.01
CA PRO A 32 17.59 5.20 0.87
C PRO A 32 17.80 4.62 2.28
N TYR A 33 17.31 3.41 2.53
CA TYR A 33 17.46 2.66 3.77
C TYR A 33 17.90 1.23 3.47
N SER A 34 18.69 0.67 4.38
CA SER A 34 19.27 -0.67 4.24
C SER A 34 19.52 -1.26 5.63
N PRO A 35 19.51 -2.60 5.77
CA PRO A 35 19.97 -3.26 7.00
C PRO A 35 21.42 -2.91 7.34
N MET A 36 22.25 -2.58 6.33
CA MET A 36 23.62 -2.14 6.55
C MET A 36 23.64 -0.68 7.04
N THR A 37 24.45 -0.41 8.07
CA THR A 37 24.54 0.92 8.70
C THR A 37 25.66 1.79 8.13
N THR A 38 26.64 1.19 7.47
CA THR A 38 27.76 1.91 6.86
C THR A 38 27.40 2.34 5.45
N SER A 39 27.27 3.65 5.23
CA SER A 39 27.05 4.21 3.90
C SER A 39 28.30 4.03 3.03
N LEU A 40 28.08 3.74 1.75
CA LEU A 40 29.14 3.78 0.75
C LEU A 40 29.48 5.23 0.38
N LYS A 41 30.68 5.43 -0.19
CA LYS A 41 31.08 6.73 -0.72
C LYS A 41 30.09 7.18 -1.83
N PRO A 42 29.67 8.46 -1.88
CA PRO A 42 28.82 8.97 -2.96
C PRO A 42 29.37 8.63 -4.35
N GLY A 43 28.48 8.22 -5.26
CA GLY A 43 28.82 7.76 -6.61
C GLY A 43 29.26 6.29 -6.70
N THR A 44 29.39 5.57 -5.58
CA THR A 44 29.69 4.13 -5.59
C THR A 44 28.41 3.33 -5.84
N PRO A 45 28.40 2.39 -6.81
CA PRO A 45 27.29 1.46 -6.97
C PRO A 45 27.12 0.57 -5.73
N ASP A 46 25.94 0.62 -5.11
CA ASP A 46 25.59 -0.24 -3.97
C ASP A 46 24.90 -1.53 -4.45
N LEU A 47 25.71 -2.48 -4.94
CA LEU A 47 25.22 -3.74 -5.50
C LEU A 47 24.42 -4.56 -4.49
N LEU A 48 24.76 -4.47 -3.19
CA LEU A 48 24.02 -5.16 -2.13
C LEU A 48 22.64 -4.52 -1.94
N ALA A 49 22.55 -3.19 -1.86
CA ALA A 49 21.27 -2.51 -1.69
C ALA A 49 20.36 -2.67 -2.92
N ILE A 50 20.93 -2.68 -4.14
CA ILE A 50 20.19 -3.00 -5.37
C ILE A 50 19.66 -4.44 -5.30
N SER A 51 20.51 -5.43 -5.02
CA SER A 51 20.05 -6.82 -4.87
C SER A 51 19.05 -6.99 -3.73
N TRP A 52 19.17 -6.19 -2.66
CA TRP A 52 18.27 -6.21 -1.52
C TRP A 52 16.86 -5.75 -1.88
N SER A 53 16.72 -4.74 -2.75
CA SER A 53 15.42 -4.25 -3.24
C SER A 53 14.76 -5.22 -4.23
N GLU A 54 15.54 -5.83 -5.12
CA GLU A 54 15.04 -6.82 -6.08
C GLU A 54 14.40 -8.06 -5.42
N TYR A 55 14.72 -8.32 -4.15
CA TYR A 55 14.10 -9.39 -3.35
C TYR A 55 12.57 -9.31 -3.39
N GLY A 56 12.00 -8.10 -3.44
CA GLY A 56 10.55 -7.90 -3.45
C GLY A 56 9.86 -8.61 -4.61
N GLY A 57 10.28 -8.32 -5.85
CA GLY A 57 9.72 -8.95 -7.04
C GLY A 57 10.16 -10.39 -7.24
N LYS A 58 11.40 -10.74 -6.86
CA LYS A 58 11.95 -12.09 -7.03
C LYS A 58 11.39 -13.11 -6.05
N THR A 59 11.09 -12.72 -4.81
CA THR A 59 10.73 -13.67 -3.74
C THR A 59 9.63 -13.14 -2.79
N GLY A 60 9.70 -11.88 -2.38
CA GLY A 60 8.84 -11.31 -1.35
C GLY A 60 7.35 -11.38 -1.68
N ILE A 61 6.95 -10.91 -2.87
CA ILE A 61 5.56 -10.95 -3.35
C ILE A 61 5.01 -12.37 -3.39
N TRP A 62 5.80 -13.35 -3.85
CA TRP A 62 5.39 -14.75 -3.88
C TRP A 62 5.16 -15.32 -2.48
N ARG A 63 5.90 -14.86 -1.48
CA ARG A 63 5.69 -15.24 -0.08
C ARG A 63 4.41 -14.61 0.48
N PHE A 64 4.17 -13.33 0.21
CA PHE A 64 2.92 -12.69 0.61
C PHE A 64 1.69 -13.38 0.00
N MET A 65 1.72 -13.74 -1.29
CA MET A 65 0.62 -14.49 -1.90
C MET A 65 0.32 -15.80 -1.16
N ARG A 66 1.33 -16.55 -0.72
CA ARG A 66 1.09 -17.78 0.07
C ARG A 66 0.43 -17.49 1.41
N ILE A 67 0.87 -16.47 2.12
CA ILE A 67 0.28 -16.07 3.42
C ILE A 67 -1.16 -15.61 3.23
N LEU A 68 -1.42 -14.80 2.21
CA LEU A 68 -2.76 -14.30 1.88
C LEU A 68 -3.69 -15.43 1.42
N ASP A 69 -3.19 -16.39 0.63
CA ASP A 69 -3.93 -17.59 0.23
C ASP A 69 -4.29 -18.46 1.46
N GLN A 70 -3.34 -18.66 2.39
CA GLN A 70 -3.55 -19.43 3.63
C GLN A 70 -4.53 -18.76 4.59
N THR A 71 -4.50 -17.43 4.67
CA THR A 71 -5.39 -16.65 5.54
C THR A 71 -6.70 -16.29 4.85
N GLU A 72 -6.84 -16.56 3.54
CA GLU A 72 -7.98 -16.17 2.69
C GLU A 72 -8.26 -14.67 2.70
N ILE A 73 -7.22 -13.85 2.92
CA ILE A 73 -7.31 -12.40 2.99
C ILE A 73 -6.91 -11.78 1.66
N LYS A 74 -7.62 -10.75 1.23
CA LYS A 74 -7.23 -9.92 0.08
C LYS A 74 -6.48 -8.68 0.55
N ALA A 75 -5.70 -8.13 -0.37
CA ALA A 75 -4.78 -7.04 -0.10
C ALA A 75 -4.82 -6.06 -1.27
N THR A 76 -4.37 -4.85 -1.01
CA THR A 76 -4.11 -3.82 -2.02
C THR A 76 -2.61 -3.72 -2.25
N VAL A 77 -2.18 -3.84 -3.49
CA VAL A 77 -0.78 -3.77 -3.89
C VAL A 77 -0.53 -2.41 -4.54
N CYS A 78 0.18 -1.54 -3.83
CA CYS A 78 0.65 -0.26 -4.37
C CYS A 78 1.88 -0.53 -5.23
N LEU A 79 1.71 -0.49 -6.55
CA LEU A 79 2.70 -0.94 -7.52
C LEU A 79 3.34 0.25 -8.23
N ASN A 80 4.67 0.38 -8.14
CA ASN A 80 5.38 1.24 -9.08
C ASN A 80 5.24 0.60 -10.48
N ALA A 81 4.85 1.38 -11.51
CA ALA A 81 4.54 0.83 -12.82
C ALA A 81 5.72 0.05 -13.46
N LYS A 82 6.96 0.44 -13.15
CA LYS A 82 8.17 -0.29 -13.57
C LYS A 82 8.18 -1.75 -13.07
N GLY A 83 7.59 -2.03 -11.91
CA GLY A 83 7.42 -3.39 -11.40
C GLY A 83 6.55 -4.27 -12.29
N ALA A 84 5.57 -3.70 -13.00
CA ALA A 84 4.76 -4.44 -13.98
C ALA A 84 5.59 -4.87 -15.21
N GLU A 85 6.57 -4.06 -15.60
CA GLU A 85 7.48 -4.37 -16.71
C GLU A 85 8.52 -5.44 -16.31
N LEU A 86 9.07 -5.34 -15.09
CA LEU A 86 10.12 -6.23 -14.61
C LEU A 86 9.58 -7.57 -14.10
N TYR A 87 8.40 -7.57 -13.48
CA TYR A 87 7.82 -8.74 -12.83
C TYR A 87 6.36 -8.99 -13.27
N PRO A 88 6.06 -9.03 -14.59
CA PRO A 88 4.69 -9.12 -15.09
C PRO A 88 3.95 -10.36 -14.59
N ASP A 89 4.64 -11.49 -14.43
CA ASP A 89 4.04 -12.73 -13.94
C ASP A 89 3.59 -12.62 -12.49
N ALA A 90 4.36 -11.92 -11.64
CA ALA A 90 3.99 -11.68 -10.24
C ALA A 90 2.76 -10.76 -10.16
N VAL A 91 2.73 -9.69 -10.96
CA VAL A 91 1.60 -8.74 -10.99
C VAL A 91 0.31 -9.41 -11.49
N LYS A 92 0.40 -10.20 -12.58
CA LYS A 92 -0.73 -11.00 -13.08
C LYS A 92 -1.19 -12.04 -12.06
N ALA A 93 -0.25 -12.68 -11.36
CA ALA A 93 -0.56 -13.67 -10.32
C ALA A 93 -1.27 -13.05 -9.11
N LEU A 94 -0.90 -11.83 -8.71
CA LEU A 94 -1.60 -11.06 -7.67
C LEU A 94 -3.02 -10.72 -8.11
N HIS A 95 -3.19 -10.16 -9.31
CA HIS A 95 -4.50 -9.78 -9.82
C HIS A 95 -5.43 -11.00 -9.99
N LYS A 96 -4.92 -12.12 -10.54
CA LYS A 96 -5.69 -13.36 -10.69
C LYS A 96 -6.18 -13.93 -9.36
N ARG A 97 -5.48 -13.65 -8.26
CA ARG A 97 -5.89 -14.03 -6.89
C ARG A 97 -6.92 -13.06 -6.29
N GLY A 98 -7.33 -12.02 -7.00
CA GLY A 98 -8.31 -11.04 -6.54
C GLY A 98 -7.72 -9.97 -5.61
N HIS A 99 -6.41 -9.76 -5.64
CA HIS A 99 -5.80 -8.59 -5.00
C HIS A 99 -5.99 -7.36 -5.88
N GLU A 100 -6.16 -6.20 -5.25
CA GLU A 100 -6.22 -4.91 -5.95
C GLU A 100 -4.81 -4.52 -6.36
N ILE A 101 -4.66 -3.99 -7.58
CA ILE A 101 -3.42 -3.37 -8.04
C ILE A 101 -3.66 -1.86 -8.14
N ALA A 102 -3.05 -1.10 -7.24
CA ALA A 102 -3.13 0.35 -7.16
C ALA A 102 -1.86 0.99 -7.74
N GLY A 103 -2.00 2.22 -8.25
CA GLY A 103 -0.89 2.99 -8.78
C GLY A 103 0.01 3.55 -7.68
N HIS A 104 1.32 3.52 -7.91
CA HIS A 104 2.33 4.09 -7.03
C HIS A 104 3.42 4.82 -7.82
N SER A 105 3.08 5.70 -8.76
CA SER A 105 4.06 6.31 -9.70
C SER A 105 4.78 5.27 -10.60
N TYR A 106 5.78 5.71 -11.37
CA TYR A 106 6.54 4.84 -12.28
C TYR A 106 7.67 4.08 -11.56
N THR A 107 8.46 4.76 -10.73
CA THR A 107 9.48 4.19 -9.83
C THR A 107 9.41 4.86 -8.46
N GLN A 108 9.99 4.23 -7.45
CA GLN A 108 9.94 4.73 -6.06
C GLN A 108 10.69 6.03 -5.84
N ASP A 109 11.66 6.32 -6.70
CA ASP A 109 12.45 7.55 -6.69
C ASP A 109 11.92 8.63 -7.66
N LEU A 110 10.76 8.40 -8.31
CA LEU A 110 10.05 9.42 -9.08
C LEU A 110 9.00 10.11 -8.20
N ILE A 111 9.44 11.15 -7.51
CA ILE A 111 8.71 11.88 -6.46
C ILE A 111 7.88 13.02 -7.07
N LEU A 112 6.56 13.01 -6.84
CA LEU A 112 5.63 13.91 -7.54
C LEU A 112 5.91 15.42 -7.31
N PRO A 113 6.24 15.88 -6.08
CA PRO A 113 6.61 17.28 -5.84
C PRO A 113 7.83 17.81 -6.60
N TYR A 114 8.62 16.96 -7.25
CA TYR A 114 9.77 17.40 -8.06
C TYR A 114 9.41 17.63 -9.53
N LEU A 115 8.15 17.38 -9.91
CA LEU A 115 7.65 17.45 -11.27
C LEU A 115 6.87 18.75 -11.49
N GLU A 116 6.90 19.23 -12.72
CA GLU A 116 5.93 20.23 -13.15
C GLU A 116 4.52 19.61 -13.20
N PRO A 117 3.43 20.38 -13.00
CA PRO A 117 2.08 19.82 -12.94
C PRO A 117 1.66 19.01 -14.19
N ALA A 118 2.16 19.38 -15.36
CA ALA A 118 1.90 18.64 -16.60
C ALA A 118 2.59 17.26 -16.60
N GLU A 119 3.82 17.19 -16.07
CA GLU A 119 4.59 15.95 -15.95
C GLU A 119 3.97 15.03 -14.90
N GLU A 120 3.54 15.57 -13.75
CA GLU A 120 2.82 14.81 -12.73
C GLU A 120 1.57 14.13 -13.32
N LYS A 121 0.76 14.88 -14.06
CA LYS A 121 -0.44 14.36 -14.72
C LYS A 121 -0.10 13.23 -15.69
N GLU A 122 0.97 13.38 -16.47
CA GLU A 122 1.46 12.36 -17.40
C GLU A 122 1.95 11.11 -16.67
N VAL A 123 2.69 11.26 -15.57
CA VAL A 123 3.19 10.14 -14.75
C VAL A 123 2.04 9.31 -14.20
N ILE A 124 0.99 9.95 -13.68
CA ILE A 124 -0.22 9.27 -13.20
C ILE A 124 -0.87 8.47 -14.36
N ALA A 125 -1.05 9.10 -15.52
CA ALA A 125 -1.68 8.47 -16.69
C ALA A 125 -0.88 7.30 -17.22
N ARG A 126 0.44 7.47 -17.32
CA ARG A 126 1.37 6.43 -17.76
C ARG A 126 1.38 5.25 -16.79
N CYS A 127 1.43 5.50 -15.49
CA CYS A 127 1.37 4.46 -14.47
C CYS A 127 0.08 3.63 -14.62
N ALA A 128 -1.07 4.31 -14.71
CA ALA A 128 -2.36 3.65 -14.89
C ALA A 128 -2.42 2.82 -16.17
N GLY A 129 -1.92 3.34 -17.30
CA GLY A 129 -1.91 2.63 -18.59
C GLY A 129 -1.01 1.40 -18.59
N ILE A 130 0.15 1.43 -17.92
CA ILE A 130 1.05 0.28 -17.80
C ILE A 130 0.40 -0.84 -16.97
N ILE A 131 -0.23 -0.48 -15.84
CA ILE A 131 -0.96 -1.44 -15.00
C ILE A 131 -2.10 -2.07 -15.80
N GLU A 132 -2.93 -1.24 -16.45
CA GLU A 132 -4.05 -1.67 -17.29
C GLU A 132 -3.61 -2.63 -18.39
N LYS A 133 -2.53 -2.31 -19.11
CA LYS A 133 -1.95 -3.20 -20.13
C LYS A 133 -1.49 -4.54 -19.57
N THR A 134 -1.07 -4.58 -18.30
CA THR A 134 -0.50 -5.77 -17.67
C THR A 134 -1.57 -6.73 -17.16
N VAL A 135 -2.63 -6.20 -16.54
CA VAL A 135 -3.66 -7.01 -15.88
C VAL A 135 -5.06 -6.91 -16.51
N GLY A 136 -5.25 -6.04 -17.48
CA GLY A 136 -6.52 -5.85 -18.21
C GLY A 136 -7.54 -4.97 -17.46
N VAL A 137 -7.19 -4.45 -16.29
CA VAL A 137 -8.04 -3.58 -15.47
C VAL A 137 -7.26 -2.32 -15.09
N ARG A 138 -7.88 -1.17 -15.33
CA ARG A 138 -7.32 0.13 -14.93
C ARG A 138 -7.32 0.27 -13.41
N PRO A 139 -6.22 0.70 -12.77
CA PRO A 139 -6.20 0.92 -11.33
C PRO A 139 -7.18 2.04 -10.97
N VAL A 140 -7.88 1.86 -9.85
CA VAL A 140 -8.82 2.86 -9.30
C VAL A 140 -8.28 3.51 -8.01
N GLY A 141 -7.09 3.11 -7.59
CA GLY A 141 -6.45 3.51 -6.36
C GLY A 141 -5.06 4.09 -6.57
N TRP A 142 -4.68 5.06 -5.75
CA TRP A 142 -3.37 5.68 -5.81
C TRP A 142 -2.79 5.95 -4.42
N PHE A 143 -1.51 5.65 -4.26
CA PHE A 143 -0.70 6.10 -3.13
C PHE A 143 0.60 6.67 -3.71
N SER A 144 1.08 7.85 -3.30
CA SER A 144 2.28 8.43 -3.90
C SER A 144 3.56 7.87 -3.26
N PRO A 145 4.67 7.75 -4.01
CA PRO A 145 5.97 7.46 -3.41
C PRO A 145 6.25 8.41 -2.24
N VAL A 146 6.82 7.84 -1.18
CA VAL A 146 7.12 8.53 0.09
C VAL A 146 5.93 9.28 0.73
N ALA A 147 4.69 8.94 0.36
CA ALA A 147 3.47 9.65 0.78
C ALA A 147 3.54 11.17 0.49
N ALA A 148 4.15 11.55 -0.63
CA ALA A 148 4.32 12.94 -1.04
C ALA A 148 3.48 13.28 -2.27
N PRO A 149 2.23 13.73 -2.10
CA PRO A 149 1.43 14.33 -3.16
C PRO A 149 1.82 15.79 -3.38
N THR A 150 1.31 16.37 -4.46
CA THR A 150 1.21 17.82 -4.66
C THR A 150 -0.21 18.29 -4.40
N VAL A 151 -0.42 19.60 -4.40
CA VAL A 151 -1.78 20.18 -4.33
C VAL A 151 -2.66 19.80 -5.53
N ASN A 152 -2.08 19.30 -6.63
CA ASN A 152 -2.79 18.93 -7.85
C ASN A 152 -3.14 17.44 -7.90
N THR A 153 -2.46 16.59 -7.14
CA THR A 153 -2.53 15.12 -7.25
C THR A 153 -3.96 14.61 -7.18
N ALA A 154 -4.71 14.98 -6.15
CA ALA A 154 -6.10 14.55 -5.98
C ALA A 154 -6.98 14.95 -7.18
N GLY A 155 -6.82 16.17 -7.70
CA GLY A 155 -7.55 16.62 -8.89
C GLY A 155 -7.19 15.82 -10.14
N PHE A 156 -5.91 15.52 -10.36
CA PHE A 156 -5.47 14.71 -11.49
C PHE A 156 -5.93 13.26 -11.40
N LEU A 157 -5.96 12.68 -10.19
CA LEU A 157 -6.50 11.34 -9.95
C LEU A 157 -8.00 11.27 -10.26
N ALA A 158 -8.78 12.23 -9.75
CA ALA A 158 -10.21 12.30 -10.03
C ALA A 158 -10.50 12.44 -11.54
N GLU A 159 -9.74 13.29 -12.25
CA GLU A 159 -9.85 13.47 -13.70
C GLU A 159 -9.61 12.17 -14.49
N GLN A 160 -8.81 11.26 -13.95
CA GLN A 160 -8.47 9.98 -14.57
C GLN A 160 -9.34 8.79 -14.11
N GLY A 161 -10.37 9.05 -13.30
CA GLY A 161 -11.32 8.05 -12.85
C GLY A 161 -10.85 7.19 -11.67
N PHE A 162 -9.82 7.61 -10.94
CA PHE A 162 -9.51 7.01 -9.65
C PHE A 162 -10.64 7.31 -8.65
N ILE A 163 -10.81 6.45 -7.64
CA ILE A 163 -11.85 6.59 -6.62
C ILE A 163 -11.28 6.73 -5.21
N TRP A 164 -9.99 6.45 -5.00
CA TRP A 164 -9.35 6.65 -3.71
C TRP A 164 -7.89 7.09 -3.82
N HIS A 165 -7.45 7.81 -2.78
CA HIS A 165 -6.12 8.39 -2.67
C HIS A 165 -5.60 8.21 -1.23
N GLY A 166 -4.43 7.58 -1.09
CA GLY A 166 -3.86 7.12 0.19
C GLY A 166 -2.91 8.10 0.90
N ASP A 167 -2.72 9.32 0.40
CA ASP A 167 -1.70 10.25 0.92
C ASP A 167 -2.19 11.14 2.08
N TYR A 168 -3.15 10.65 2.88
CA TYR A 168 -3.78 11.42 3.95
C TYR A 168 -3.61 10.69 5.28
N ASN A 169 -3.20 11.35 6.35
CA ASN A 169 -3.15 10.80 7.71
C ASN A 169 -3.75 11.77 8.75
N ASP A 170 -4.75 12.56 8.34
CA ASP A 170 -5.37 13.59 9.18
C ASP A 170 -6.57 13.08 10.00
N THR A 171 -7.03 11.85 9.74
CA THR A 171 -8.14 11.19 10.45
C THR A 171 -7.98 9.66 10.42
N ASP A 172 -8.58 8.96 11.39
CA ASP A 172 -8.53 7.48 11.47
C ASP A 172 -9.51 6.78 10.51
N LEU A 173 -10.60 7.47 10.13
CA LEU A 173 -11.63 6.94 9.23
C LEU A 173 -11.62 7.65 7.88
N PRO A 174 -11.85 6.93 6.78
CA PRO A 174 -11.88 7.52 5.46
C PRO A 174 -13.00 8.54 5.29
N TYR A 175 -12.79 9.47 4.37
CA TYR A 175 -13.77 10.51 4.05
C TYR A 175 -13.74 10.86 2.57
N VAL A 176 -14.84 11.43 2.08
CA VAL A 176 -14.96 11.88 0.69
C VAL A 176 -14.25 13.22 0.51
N LEU A 177 -13.33 13.27 -0.45
CA LEU A 177 -12.66 14.45 -0.97
C LEU A 177 -13.37 14.94 -2.23
N GLU A 178 -13.85 16.18 -2.19
CA GLU A 178 -14.39 16.89 -3.35
C GLU A 178 -13.26 17.67 -4.02
N THR A 179 -12.83 17.23 -5.22
CA THR A 179 -11.65 17.82 -5.89
C THR A 179 -11.99 18.89 -6.92
N GLY A 180 -13.28 19.17 -7.12
CA GLY A 180 -13.80 19.97 -8.25
C GLY A 180 -13.75 19.27 -9.60
N LYS A 181 -13.01 18.17 -9.73
CA LYS A 181 -12.90 17.31 -10.94
C LYS A 181 -13.55 15.94 -10.76
N GLY A 182 -14.08 15.66 -9.57
CA GLY A 182 -14.67 14.39 -9.17
C GLY A 182 -14.49 14.13 -7.68
N LYS A 183 -15.05 13.02 -7.21
CA LYS A 183 -14.95 12.57 -5.83
C LYS A 183 -13.86 11.51 -5.70
N LEU A 184 -13.08 11.61 -4.62
CA LEU A 184 -12.17 10.58 -4.17
C LEU A 184 -12.49 10.22 -2.73
N VAL A 185 -12.06 9.05 -2.28
CA VAL A 185 -12.00 8.72 -0.86
C VAL A 185 -10.56 8.89 -0.39
N ALA A 186 -10.36 9.77 0.59
CA ALA A 186 -9.12 9.84 1.36
C ALA A 186 -9.04 8.58 2.22
N LEU A 187 -7.99 7.77 2.07
CA LEU A 187 -7.75 6.59 2.89
C LEU A 187 -6.47 6.76 3.67
N ALA A 188 -6.56 6.59 5.00
CA ALA A 188 -5.41 6.72 5.87
C ALA A 188 -4.39 5.61 5.67
N HIS A 189 -3.10 5.97 5.66
CA HIS A 189 -2.01 5.00 5.71
C HIS A 189 -1.50 4.83 7.14
N SER A 190 -0.74 3.75 7.39
CA SER A 190 -0.18 3.48 8.72
C SER A 190 1.10 4.28 9.00
N ASP A 191 1.17 4.98 10.13
CA ASP A 191 2.42 5.63 10.59
C ASP A 191 3.53 4.63 10.93
N PHE A 192 3.14 3.40 11.31
CA PHE A 192 4.06 2.34 11.70
C PHE A 192 4.01 1.17 10.71
N THR A 193 5.01 1.06 9.85
CA THR A 193 5.11 -0.03 8.86
C THR A 193 6.24 -1.00 9.22
N ASP A 194 6.33 -2.14 8.52
CA ASP A 194 7.37 -3.15 8.74
C ASP A 194 8.80 -2.56 8.77
N ASN A 195 9.12 -1.63 7.87
CA ASN A 195 10.46 -1.04 7.79
C ASN A 195 10.86 -0.23 9.05
N ARG A 196 9.93 0.09 9.96
CA ARG A 196 10.23 0.70 11.26
C ARG A 196 10.98 -0.24 12.20
N THR A 197 10.93 -1.55 11.96
CA THR A 197 11.69 -2.55 12.72
C THR A 197 12.95 -3.01 11.99
N LEU A 198 13.40 -2.33 10.94
CA LEU A 198 14.57 -2.74 10.12
C LEU A 198 15.83 -3.04 10.95
N ARG A 199 16.00 -2.33 12.07
CA ARG A 199 17.15 -2.46 12.99
C ARG A 199 16.72 -2.86 14.40
N SER A 200 15.58 -3.50 14.51
CA SER A 200 14.98 -3.89 15.79
C SER A 200 14.40 -5.30 15.69
N SER A 201 13.81 -5.79 16.78
CA SER A 201 13.14 -7.09 16.77
C SER A 201 11.92 -7.06 15.83
N PRO A 202 11.79 -8.00 14.89
CA PRO A 202 10.57 -8.17 14.09
C PRO A 202 9.31 -8.30 14.94
N ARG A 203 9.42 -8.81 16.18
CA ARG A 203 8.28 -8.96 17.09
C ARG A 203 7.59 -7.65 17.42
N ILE A 204 8.32 -6.53 17.40
CA ILE A 204 7.73 -5.21 17.62
C ILE A 204 6.64 -4.92 16.58
N PHE A 205 6.82 -5.35 15.32
CA PHE A 205 5.78 -5.20 14.29
C PHE A 205 4.51 -5.99 14.64
N HIS A 206 4.67 -7.22 15.12
CA HIS A 206 3.54 -8.01 15.61
C HIS A 206 2.85 -7.36 16.80
N ASP A 207 3.62 -6.97 17.82
CA ASP A 207 3.09 -6.49 19.10
C ASP A 207 2.37 -5.14 18.92
N VAL A 208 2.94 -4.22 18.15
CA VAL A 208 2.31 -2.93 17.83
C VAL A 208 0.98 -3.14 17.12
N TYR A 209 0.92 -3.93 16.05
CA TYR A 209 -0.33 -4.12 15.31
C TYR A 209 -1.39 -4.91 16.10
N LYS A 210 -0.97 -5.83 16.97
CA LYS A 210 -1.86 -6.53 17.88
C LYS A 210 -2.49 -5.55 18.87
N ASP A 211 -1.68 -4.71 19.53
CA ASP A 211 -2.17 -3.78 20.55
C ASP A 211 -2.99 -2.64 19.94
N THR A 212 -2.63 -2.16 18.75
CA THR A 212 -3.47 -1.22 17.98
C THR A 212 -4.82 -1.84 17.63
N PHE A 213 -4.84 -3.09 17.13
CA PHE A 213 -6.09 -3.78 16.85
C PHE A 213 -6.95 -3.95 18.09
N ASP A 214 -6.37 -4.38 19.21
CA ASP A 214 -7.10 -4.57 20.46
C ASP A 214 -7.70 -3.25 20.96
N PHE A 215 -6.95 -2.15 20.91
CA PHE A 215 -7.47 -0.83 21.27
C PHE A 215 -8.66 -0.44 20.38
N LEU A 216 -8.47 -0.45 19.06
CA LEU A 216 -9.52 -0.08 18.11
C LEU A 216 -10.75 -0.98 18.26
N TYR A 217 -10.58 -2.30 18.30
CA TYR A 217 -11.67 -3.26 18.36
C TYR A 217 -12.55 -3.12 19.62
N HIS A 218 -11.95 -2.76 20.76
CA HIS A 218 -12.66 -2.67 22.04
C HIS A 218 -13.11 -1.25 22.41
N SER A 219 -12.43 -0.23 21.91
CA SER A 219 -12.64 1.17 22.33
C SER A 219 -13.26 2.05 21.25
N GLU A 220 -13.15 1.69 19.96
CA GLU A 220 -13.58 2.55 18.85
C GLU A 220 -14.38 1.75 17.80
N THR A 221 -15.63 2.12 17.56
CA THR A 221 -16.47 1.46 16.55
C THR A 221 -17.40 2.48 15.87
N PRO A 222 -17.43 2.55 14.53
CA PRO A 222 -16.57 1.81 13.60
C PRO A 222 -15.11 2.29 13.66
N SER A 223 -14.16 1.37 13.46
CA SER A 223 -12.72 1.68 13.36
C SER A 223 -12.10 1.09 12.10
N LEU A 224 -10.91 1.55 11.74
CA LEU A 224 -10.13 1.04 10.62
C LEU A 224 -8.68 0.87 11.06
N ILE A 225 -8.05 -0.23 10.66
CA ILE A 225 -6.61 -0.42 10.78
C ILE A 225 -6.02 -0.75 9.42
N ASN A 226 -5.02 0.02 9.01
CA ASN A 226 -4.27 -0.23 7.79
C ASN A 226 -2.90 -0.81 8.14
N LEU A 227 -2.60 -2.01 7.66
CA LEU A 227 -1.32 -2.67 7.83
C LEU A 227 -0.50 -2.57 6.55
N THR A 228 0.67 -1.93 6.63
CA THR A 228 1.55 -1.74 5.47
C THR A 228 2.84 -2.56 5.59
N VAL A 229 3.13 -3.34 4.55
CA VAL A 229 4.35 -4.13 4.40
C VAL A 229 5.03 -3.86 3.06
N HIS A 230 6.36 -3.90 3.03
CA HIS A 230 7.12 -3.68 1.81
C HIS A 230 7.63 -5.01 1.25
N ALA A 231 7.46 -5.26 -0.05
CA ALA A 231 7.80 -6.54 -0.66
C ALA A 231 9.28 -6.94 -0.43
N HIS A 232 10.20 -6.00 -0.53
CA HIS A 232 11.65 -6.24 -0.38
C HIS A 232 12.11 -6.43 1.07
N PHE A 233 11.33 -5.99 2.06
CA PHE A 233 11.64 -6.14 3.48
C PHE A 233 10.67 -7.07 4.21
N GLY A 234 9.39 -6.72 4.28
CA GLY A 234 8.31 -7.51 4.86
C GLY A 234 8.19 -8.90 4.24
N GLY A 235 8.54 -9.03 2.97
CA GLY A 235 8.61 -10.31 2.28
C GLY A 235 9.70 -11.24 2.79
N ARG A 236 10.64 -10.78 3.64
CA ARG A 236 11.69 -11.62 4.22
C ARG A 236 11.11 -12.54 5.30
N PRO A 237 11.63 -13.77 5.47
CA PRO A 237 11.05 -14.74 6.39
C PRO A 237 10.80 -14.22 7.81
N MET A 238 11.73 -13.41 8.34
CA MET A 238 11.62 -12.85 9.70
C MET A 238 10.40 -11.92 9.88
N MET A 239 10.06 -11.13 8.85
CA MET A 239 8.92 -10.21 8.89
C MET A 239 7.64 -10.91 8.44
N SER A 240 7.72 -11.77 7.42
CA SER A 240 6.58 -12.56 6.94
C SER A 240 5.99 -13.46 8.03
N ALA A 241 6.82 -14.03 8.90
CA ALA A 241 6.35 -14.78 10.06
C ALA A 241 5.54 -13.92 11.06
N MET A 242 5.82 -12.62 11.14
CA MET A 242 5.06 -11.69 11.98
C MET A 242 3.76 -11.30 11.30
N LEU A 243 3.78 -11.04 9.99
CA LEU A 243 2.59 -10.79 9.18
C LEU A 243 1.56 -11.91 9.33
N GLU A 244 1.98 -13.17 9.14
CA GLU A 244 1.09 -14.33 9.28
C GLU A 244 0.43 -14.39 10.66
N LYS A 245 1.19 -14.11 11.73
CA LYS A 245 0.65 -14.08 13.10
C LYS A 245 -0.36 -12.97 13.31
N ILE A 246 -0.07 -11.75 12.83
CA ILE A 246 -0.99 -10.61 12.94
C ILE A 246 -2.32 -10.94 12.24
N LEU A 247 -2.25 -11.39 10.99
CA LEU A 247 -3.45 -11.70 10.20
C LEU A 247 -4.26 -12.83 10.81
N THR A 248 -3.59 -13.89 11.29
CA THR A 248 -4.25 -15.01 11.97
C THR A 248 -4.93 -14.57 13.27
N TYR A 249 -4.28 -13.70 14.05
CA TYR A 249 -4.84 -13.15 15.28
C TYR A 249 -6.12 -12.35 14.99
N MET A 250 -6.05 -11.35 14.09
CA MET A 250 -7.18 -10.50 13.73
C MET A 250 -8.36 -11.32 13.14
N LYS A 251 -8.07 -12.36 12.33
CA LYS A 251 -9.09 -13.25 11.75
C LYS A 251 -9.86 -14.04 12.82
N GLY A 252 -9.29 -14.20 14.02
CA GLY A 252 -9.96 -14.87 15.14
C GLY A 252 -11.10 -14.10 15.78
N PHE A 253 -11.28 -12.81 15.46
CA PHE A 253 -12.30 -11.96 16.09
C PHE A 253 -13.57 -11.84 15.23
N PRO A 254 -14.77 -11.93 15.83
CA PRO A 254 -16.02 -11.71 15.11
C PRO A 254 -16.16 -10.23 14.73
N GLY A 255 -16.86 -9.95 13.62
CA GLY A 255 -17.13 -8.57 13.21
C GLY A 255 -15.93 -7.85 12.57
N VAL A 256 -14.87 -8.56 12.20
CA VAL A 256 -13.76 -8.01 11.42
C VAL A 256 -14.07 -8.09 9.93
N TRP A 257 -13.87 -6.98 9.22
CA TRP A 257 -13.96 -6.92 7.76
C TRP A 257 -12.56 -6.76 7.16
N PHE A 258 -12.01 -7.83 6.58
CA PHE A 258 -10.82 -7.72 5.75
C PHE A 258 -11.22 -7.20 4.38
N ALA A 259 -10.70 -6.04 4.00
CA ALA A 259 -11.09 -5.35 2.78
C ALA A 259 -9.88 -4.89 1.98
N ARG A 260 -10.06 -4.78 0.67
CA ARG A 260 -9.19 -3.99 -0.20
C ARG A 260 -9.56 -2.50 -0.10
N HIS A 261 -8.65 -1.63 -0.52
CA HIS A 261 -8.88 -0.19 -0.51
C HIS A 261 -10.00 0.21 -1.47
N ASP A 262 -10.08 -0.41 -2.66
CA ASP A 262 -11.20 -0.20 -3.59
C ASP A 262 -12.57 -0.57 -2.99
N GLU A 263 -12.62 -1.60 -2.15
CA GLU A 263 -13.85 -2.02 -1.48
C GLU A 263 -14.29 -1.01 -0.42
N VAL A 264 -13.36 -0.52 0.40
CA VAL A 264 -13.65 0.55 1.37
C VAL A 264 -14.05 1.84 0.66
N ALA A 265 -13.34 2.22 -0.39
CA ALA A 265 -13.65 3.42 -1.14
C ALA A 265 -15.07 3.37 -1.74
N ARG A 266 -15.45 2.23 -2.34
CA ARG A 266 -16.81 2.03 -2.88
C ARG A 266 -17.87 2.07 -1.78
N TRP A 267 -17.60 1.49 -0.61
CA TRP A 267 -18.50 1.54 0.53
C TRP A 267 -18.74 2.97 1.01
N VAL A 268 -17.67 3.76 1.17
CA VAL A 268 -17.75 5.15 1.62
C VAL A 268 -18.49 6.03 0.61
N LEU A 269 -18.25 5.82 -0.68
CA LEU A 269 -18.96 6.55 -1.74
C LEU A 269 -20.44 6.18 -1.87
N SER A 270 -20.87 5.04 -1.31
CA SER A 270 -22.27 4.61 -1.32
C SER A 270 -23.08 5.02 -0.09
N GLN A 271 -22.43 5.61 0.93
CA GLN A 271 -23.12 6.17 2.10
C GLN A 271 -23.64 7.57 1.79
#